data_AF-A0A0F9EYT2-F1
#
_entry.id   AF-A0A0F9EYT2-F1
#
_cell.length_a   1.000
_cell.length_b   1.000
_cell.length_c   1.000
_cell.angle_alpha   90.00
_cell.angle_beta   90.00
_cell.angle_gamma   90.00
#
_symmetry.space_group_name_H-M   'P 1'
#
loop_
_entity.id
_entity.type
_entity.pdbx_description
1 polymer ?
#
loop_
_entity_poly.entity_id
_entity_poly.type
_entity_poly.pdbx_seq_one_letter_code
_entity_poly.pdbx_strand_id
1 'polypeptide(L)' 'IFDYLDKASEGETIIIQRNNKEVARIVPTRQANWRDKMTIKPQIMVAPEELIKPVEDIWEEYV' A
#
# COMPACT_ATOMS: atom_id res chain seq x y z
N ILE A 1 -14.65 18.27 -14.72
CA ILE A 1 -14.60 18.06 -13.25
C ILE A 1 -15.13 16.67 -12.89
N PHE A 2 -16.30 16.26 -13.41
CA PHE A 2 -16.88 14.93 -13.18
C PHE A 2 -15.97 13.77 -13.61
N ASP A 3 -15.29 13.84 -14.76
CA ASP A 3 -14.35 12.80 -15.19
C ASP A 3 -13.22 12.53 -14.17
N TYR A 4 -12.76 13.56 -13.46
CA TYR A 4 -11.75 13.41 -12.42
C TYR A 4 -12.33 12.80 -11.14
N LEU A 5 -13.62 13.05 -10.86
CA LEU A 5 -14.32 12.42 -9.74
C LEU A 5 -14.57 10.93 -10.04
N ASP A 6 -14.89 10.58 -11.29
CA ASP A 6 -15.08 9.18 -11.70
C ASP A 6 -13.77 8.39 -11.53
N LYS A 7 -12.65 8.91 -12.02
CA LYS A 7 -11.31 8.33 -11.80
C LYS A 7 -10.96 8.18 -10.33
N ALA A 8 -11.24 9.20 -9.52
CA ALA A 8 -11.04 9.12 -8.07
C ALA A 8 -11.95 8.07 -7.42
N SER A 9 -13.16 7.85 -7.95
CA SER A 9 -14.07 6.82 -7.45
C SER A 9 -13.59 5.38 -7.76
N GLU A 10 -12.82 5.20 -8.84
CA GLU A 10 -12.19 3.93 -9.22
C GLU A 10 -10.93 3.60 -8.38
N GLY A 11 -10.51 4.53 -7.53
CA GLY A 11 -9.37 4.37 -6.63
C GLY A 11 -8.10 5.09 -7.08
N GLU A 12 -8.16 5.90 -8.14
CA GLU A 12 -7.04 6.72 -8.58
C GLU A 12 -6.83 7.94 -7.65
N THR A 13 -5.58 8.32 -7.40
CA THR A 13 -5.26 9.57 -6.70
C THR A 13 -4.79 10.60 -7.73
N ILE A 14 -5.47 11.74 -7.79
CA ILE A 14 -5.17 12.81 -8.74
C ILE A 14 -4.51 13.97 -8.01
N ILE A 15 -3.31 14.34 -8.44
CA ILE A 15 -2.55 15.48 -7.90
C ILE A 15 -2.80 16.71 -8.77
N ILE A 16 -3.23 17.81 -8.15
CA ILE A 16 -3.45 19.09 -8.83
C ILE A 16 -2.24 19.98 -8.58
N GLN A 17 -1.58 20.39 -9.66
CA GLN A 17 -0.39 21.24 -9.62
C GLN A 17 -0.65 22.61 -10.24
N ARG A 18 -0.02 23.65 -9.69
CA ARG A 18 0.06 25.00 -10.27
C ARG A 18 1.50 25.49 -10.14
N ASN A 19 2.09 25.95 -11.24
CA ASN A 19 3.50 26.38 -11.28
C ASN A 19 4.46 25.31 -10.74
N ASN A 20 4.25 24.05 -11.14
CA ASN A 20 4.99 22.86 -10.68
C ASN A 20 4.98 22.64 -9.16
N LYS A 21 4.04 23.27 -8.44
CA LYS A 21 3.79 23.03 -7.02
C LYS A 21 2.45 22.34 -6.84
N GLU A 22 2.41 21.31 -6.01
CA GLU A 22 1.16 20.70 -5.58
C GLU A 22 0.32 21.72 -4.81
N VAL A 23 -0.93 21.91 -5.22
CA VAL A 23 -1.88 22.84 -4.57
C VAL A 23 -3.10 22.13 -3.99
N ALA A 24 -3.44 20.95 -4.51
CA ALA A 24 -4.52 20.11 -4.01
C ALA A 24 -4.36 18.67 -4.50
N ARG A 25 -5.12 17.75 -3.90
CA ARG A 25 -5.27 16.38 -4.41
C ARG A 25 -6.72 15.93 -4.26
N ILE A 26 -7.18 15.11 -5.20
CA ILE A 26 -8.45 14.41 -5.12
C ILE A 26 -8.11 12.95 -4.77
N VAL A 27 -8.63 12.49 -3.64
CA VAL A 27 -8.41 11.14 -3.13
C VAL A 27 -9.75 10.38 -3.07
N PRO A 28 -9.75 9.06 -3.33
CA PRO A 28 -10.92 8.22 -3.14
C PRO A 28 -11.37 8.28 -1.68
N THR A 29 -12.68 8.40 -1.42
CA THR A 29 -13.22 8.31 -0.05
C THR A 29 -13.17 6.89 0.49
N ARG A 30 -13.29 5.89 -0.37
CA ARG A 30 -13.06 4.48 -0.06
C ARG A 30 -11.68 4.09 -0.55
N GLN A 31 -10.77 3.78 0.38
CA GLN A 31 -9.58 3.02 0.02
C GLN A 31 -10.03 1.59 -0.31
N ALA A 32 -9.89 1.21 -1.58
CA ALA A 32 -9.98 -0.20 -1.95
C ALA A 32 -8.92 -0.95 -1.13
N ASN A 33 -9.32 -2.04 -0.46
CA ASN A 33 -8.37 -2.88 0.25
C ASN A 33 -7.40 -3.44 -0.81
N TRP A 34 -6.13 -3.11 -0.72
CA TRP A 34 -5.13 -3.51 -1.71
C TRP A 34 -5.05 -5.05 -1.87
N ARG A 35 -5.45 -5.79 -0.82
CA ARG A 35 -5.57 -7.26 -0.85
C ARG A 35 -6.56 -7.74 -1.92
N ASP A 36 -7.61 -6.96 -2.18
CA ASP A 36 -8.63 -7.30 -3.19
C ASP A 36 -8.08 -7.23 -4.62
N LYS A 37 -6.99 -6.45 -4.83
CA LYS A 37 -6.27 -6.35 -6.11
C LYS A 37 -5.07 -7.29 -6.21
N MET A 38 -4.82 -8.10 -5.18
CA MET A 38 -3.67 -9.00 -5.15
C MET A 38 -3.95 -10.24 -6.01
N THR A 39 -3.35 -10.30 -7.20
CA THR A 39 -3.47 -11.46 -8.10
C THR A 39 -2.48 -12.58 -7.77
N ILE A 40 -1.41 -12.24 -7.06
CA ILE A 40 -0.36 -13.16 -6.65
C ILE A 40 -0.71 -13.72 -5.28
N LYS A 41 -0.77 -15.04 -5.16
CA LYS A 41 -0.84 -15.73 -3.87
C LYS A 41 0.58 -16.14 -3.46
N PRO A 42 1.24 -15.40 -2.56
CA PRO A 42 2.56 -15.80 -2.08
C PRO A 42 2.44 -17.14 -1.37
N GLN A 43 3.35 -18.07 -1.72
CA GLN A 43 3.47 -19.34 -1.03
C GLN A 43 4.64 -19.26 -0.06
N ILE A 44 4.42 -19.79 1.15
CA ILE A 44 5.49 -19.93 2.13
C ILE A 44 6.30 -21.15 1.71
N MET A 45 7.57 -20.92 1.35
CA MET A 45 8.48 -21.96 0.86
C MET A 45 9.32 -22.59 1.98
N VAL A 46 9.01 -22.26 3.24
CA VAL A 46 9.72 -22.70 4.45
C VAL A 46 8.73 -23.31 5.44
N ALA A 47 9.23 -24.10 6.39
CA ALA A 47 8.38 -24.57 7.48
C ALA A 47 7.95 -23.39 8.39
N PRO A 48 6.78 -23.45 9.03
CA PRO A 48 6.27 -22.37 9.89
C PRO A 48 7.26 -21.91 10.97
N GLU A 49 8.01 -22.85 11.54
CA GLU A 49 9.00 -22.61 12.60
C GLU A 49 10.22 -21.82 12.09
N GLU A 50 10.42 -21.80 10.77
CA GLU A 50 11.52 -21.08 10.12
C GLU A 50 11.11 -19.72 9.58
N LEU A 51 9.80 -19.47 9.48
CA LEU A 51 9.27 -18.21 8.98
C LEU A 51 9.58 -17.05 9.93
N ILE A 52 9.56 -17.31 11.24
CA ILE A 52 9.81 -16.33 12.30
C ILE A 52 10.93 -16.89 13.17
N LYS A 53 12.18 -16.71 12.72
CA LYS A 53 13.37 -16.91 13.55
C LYS A 53 13.85 -15.53 14.05
N PRO A 54 14.20 -15.38 15.34
CA PRO A 54 14.86 -14.18 15.83
C PRO A 54 16.12 -13.94 15.00
N VAL A 55 16.39 -12.68 14.67
CA VAL A 55 17.68 -12.31 14.07
C VAL A 55 18.69 -12.30 15.20
N GLU A 56 19.52 -13.33 15.29
CA GLU A 56 20.42 -13.56 16.43
C GLU A 56 21.19 -12.27 16.82
N ASP A 57 21.71 -11.52 15.85
CA ASP A 57 22.45 -10.27 16.06
C ASP A 57 21.65 -9.08 16.65
N ILE A 58 20.32 -9.05 16.57
CA ILE A 58 19.48 -7.90 17.01
C ILE A 58 18.75 -8.22 18.32
N TRP A 59 18.49 -9.50 18.58
CA TRP A 59 17.61 -9.93 19.66
C TRP A 59 18.36 -10.35 20.94
N GLU A 60 19.70 -10.41 20.91
CA GLU A 60 20.53 -10.70 22.10
C GLU A 60 20.37 -9.66 23.24
N GLU A 61 20.00 -8.41 22.93
CA GLU A 61 19.83 -7.37 23.95
C GLU A 61 18.50 -7.45 24.72
N TYR A 62 17.57 -8.32 24.32
CA TYR A 62 16.20 -8.37 24.85
C TYR A 62 15.80 -9.70 25.52
N VAL A 63 16.74 -10.63 25.75
CA VAL A 63 16.53 -11.91 26.46
C VAL A 63 17.12 -11.90 27.86
#